data_AF-A0A0K6FN73-F1
#
_entry.id   AF-A0A0K6FN73-F1
#
_cell.length_a   1.000
_cell.length_b   1.000
_cell.length_c   1.000
_cell.angle_alpha   90.00
_cell.angle_beta   90.00
_cell.angle_gamma   90.00
#
_symmetry.space_group_name_H-M   'P 1'
#
loop_
_entity.id
_entity.type
_entity.pdbx_description
1 polymer ?
#
loop_
_entity_poly.entity_id
_entity_poly.type
_entity_poly.pdbx_seq_one_letter_code
_entity_poly.pdbx_strand_id
1 'polypeptide(L)'
;MATRQADTVEAGVLSATFSIPGRSNIPSDQGKHKVLIASLDFQVDPEWVCIPRKDVSVFLRCKIVNSSEFTFLPGEASVFIGDNFVSKSQIQHVPPSDSFQLSLGVDPALRVTYPLVHTHKRTRSQSGFTFPGRQKQPKQETTTYSQQITIRNTRPTAVLALYILDHVPVSNDSTVRVNLTSPQGLRPNNRPAEEDATAEKQDGSEAWIRPQQGVRARWASSDIGGEGAIEWLCAIVAGDEMELKLGWEVNVPEGTSWGNL
;
A
#
# COMPACT_ATOMS: atom_id res chain seq x y z
N MET A 1 -25.56 -21.82 -22.72
CA MET A 1 -26.78 -21.69 -21.89
C MET A 1 -27.11 -20.21 -21.80
N ALA A 2 -28.35 -19.80 -22.02
CA ALA A 2 -28.72 -18.39 -21.86
C ALA A 2 -28.73 -18.06 -20.36
N THR A 3 -27.79 -17.23 -19.92
CA THR A 3 -27.69 -16.79 -18.53
C THR A 3 -28.87 -15.87 -18.25
N ARG A 4 -29.72 -16.25 -17.28
CA ARG A 4 -30.84 -15.43 -16.83
C ARG A 4 -30.30 -14.34 -15.91
N GLN A 5 -30.68 -13.09 -16.17
CA GLN A 5 -30.21 -11.92 -15.43
C GLN A 5 -31.39 -11.05 -15.04
N ALA A 6 -31.43 -10.63 -13.77
CA ALA A 6 -32.49 -9.78 -13.24
C ALA A 6 -32.50 -8.40 -13.90
N ASP A 7 -33.66 -7.74 -13.91
CA ASP A 7 -33.76 -6.32 -14.24
C ASP A 7 -33.83 -5.51 -12.93
N THR A 8 -33.13 -4.38 -12.85
CA THR A 8 -33.28 -3.46 -11.71
C THR A 8 -34.59 -2.70 -11.86
N VAL A 9 -35.53 -2.88 -10.92
CA VAL A 9 -36.83 -2.18 -10.91
C VAL A 9 -36.74 -0.88 -10.12
N GLU A 10 -35.99 -0.88 -9.01
CA GLU A 10 -35.76 0.28 -8.17
C GLU A 10 -34.45 0.11 -7.40
N ALA A 11 -33.61 1.14 -7.36
CA ALA A 11 -32.37 1.14 -6.58
C ALA A 11 -32.28 2.46 -5.79
N GLY A 12 -32.45 2.36 -4.46
CA GLY A 12 -32.28 3.46 -3.52
C GLY A 12 -31.22 3.14 -2.47
N VAL A 13 -30.86 4.15 -1.67
CA VAL A 13 -29.84 4.01 -0.60
C VAL A 13 -30.27 3.02 0.48
N LEU A 14 -31.58 2.87 0.72
CA LEU A 14 -32.14 2.03 1.78
C LEU A 14 -32.74 0.70 1.28
N SER A 15 -33.06 0.59 -0.01
CA SER A 15 -33.71 -0.58 -0.59
C SER A 15 -33.43 -0.72 -2.08
N ALA A 16 -33.29 -1.96 -2.56
CA ALA A 16 -33.20 -2.27 -3.98
C ALA A 16 -34.16 -3.41 -4.33
N THR A 17 -34.85 -3.27 -5.45
CA THR A 17 -35.81 -4.23 -5.99
C THR A 17 -35.27 -4.78 -7.31
N PHE A 18 -35.05 -6.09 -7.35
CA PHE A 18 -34.57 -6.81 -8.54
C PHE A 18 -35.66 -7.75 -9.06
N SER A 19 -35.98 -7.64 -10.34
CA SER A 19 -36.91 -8.55 -11.03
C SER A 19 -36.15 -9.74 -11.59
N ILE A 20 -36.23 -10.89 -10.93
CA ILE A 20 -35.51 -12.12 -11.36
C ILE A 20 -36.33 -12.82 -12.46
N PRO A 21 -35.85 -12.91 -13.72
CA PRO A 21 -36.62 -13.52 -14.80
C PRO A 21 -36.70 -15.04 -14.67
N GLY A 22 -37.89 -15.56 -14.90
CA GLY A 22 -38.18 -16.99 -14.90
C GLY A 22 -38.76 -17.49 -13.57
N ARG A 23 -39.05 -18.79 -13.52
CA ARG A 23 -39.58 -19.45 -12.31
C ARG A 23 -38.42 -20.05 -11.50
N SER A 24 -38.41 -19.75 -10.20
CA SER A 24 -37.52 -20.36 -9.21
C SER A 24 -38.35 -21.21 -8.26
N ASN A 25 -37.95 -22.47 -8.06
CA ASN A 25 -38.59 -23.36 -7.08
C ASN A 25 -37.84 -23.23 -5.75
N ILE A 26 -38.52 -22.73 -4.71
CA ILE A 26 -37.97 -22.62 -3.37
C ILE A 26 -38.65 -23.68 -2.51
N PRO A 27 -37.91 -24.66 -1.96
CA PRO A 27 -38.47 -25.64 -1.04
C PRO A 27 -39.10 -24.97 0.19
N SER A 28 -40.24 -25.48 0.65
CA SER A 28 -40.84 -25.09 1.94
C SER A 28 -40.08 -25.73 3.11
N ASP A 29 -38.77 -25.54 3.15
CA ASP A 29 -37.97 -25.78 4.34
C ASP A 29 -37.85 -24.48 5.15
N GLN A 30 -37.49 -24.57 6.43
CA GLN A 30 -37.23 -23.37 7.25
C GLN A 30 -35.82 -22.80 7.02
N GLY A 31 -35.19 -23.14 5.88
CA GLY A 31 -33.81 -22.83 5.55
C GLY A 31 -33.65 -21.51 4.79
N LYS A 32 -32.39 -21.08 4.67
CA LYS A 32 -32.01 -19.93 3.84
C LYS A 32 -31.71 -20.40 2.42
N HIS A 33 -32.36 -19.79 1.45
CA HIS A 33 -32.14 -20.06 0.02
C HIS A 33 -31.45 -18.89 -0.66
N LYS A 34 -30.57 -19.20 -1.62
CA LYS A 34 -29.91 -18.21 -2.48
C LYS A 34 -30.48 -18.33 -3.89
N VAL A 35 -30.75 -17.20 -4.52
CA VAL A 35 -31.17 -17.13 -5.93
C VAL A 35 -30.17 -16.25 -6.68
N LEU A 36 -29.79 -16.67 -7.89
CA LEU A 36 -28.93 -15.87 -8.76
C LEU A 36 -29.71 -14.65 -9.26
N ILE A 37 -29.20 -13.46 -8.96
CA ILE A 37 -29.75 -12.19 -9.46
C ILE A 37 -29.13 -11.88 -10.82
N ALA A 38 -27.80 -11.81 -10.90
CA ALA A 38 -27.08 -11.51 -12.12
C ALA A 38 -25.75 -12.27 -12.19
N SER A 39 -25.27 -12.53 -13.40
CA SER A 39 -23.92 -13.00 -13.67
C SER A 39 -23.26 -11.95 -14.56
N LEU A 40 -22.19 -11.33 -14.07
CA LEU A 40 -21.59 -10.15 -14.69
C LEU A 40 -20.11 -10.42 -14.93
N ASP A 41 -19.65 -10.07 -16.12
CA ASP A 41 -18.24 -10.18 -16.50
C ASP A 41 -17.61 -8.79 -16.49
N PHE A 42 -16.53 -8.63 -15.73
CA PHE A 42 -15.80 -7.37 -15.61
C PHE A 42 -14.38 -7.51 -16.16
N GLN A 43 -13.88 -6.44 -16.76
CA GLN A 43 -12.44 -6.30 -17.01
C GLN A 43 -11.76 -5.95 -15.69
N VAL A 44 -10.65 -6.61 -15.40
CA VAL A 44 -9.98 -6.50 -14.11
C VAL A 44 -8.48 -6.38 -14.31
N ASP A 45 -7.89 -5.36 -13.70
CA ASP A 45 -6.45 -5.20 -13.62
C ASP A 45 -5.95 -5.72 -12.26
N PRO A 46 -5.16 -6.81 -12.24
CA PRO A 46 -4.60 -7.33 -11.01
C PRO A 46 -3.42 -6.47 -10.53
N GLU A 47 -3.44 -6.14 -9.25
CA GLU A 47 -2.36 -5.47 -8.53
C GLU A 47 -1.92 -6.34 -7.36
N TRP A 48 -0.61 -6.41 -7.11
CA TRP A 48 -0.09 -7.09 -5.95
C TRP A 48 0.34 -6.06 -4.91
N VAL A 49 0.08 -6.33 -3.64
CA VAL A 49 0.42 -5.43 -2.54
C VAL A 49 1.09 -6.21 -1.42
N CYS A 50 2.14 -5.65 -0.84
CA CYS A 50 2.79 -6.19 0.36
C CYS A 50 3.21 -5.05 1.29
N ILE A 51 3.03 -5.27 2.60
CA ILE A 51 3.47 -4.36 3.66
C ILE A 51 4.40 -5.16 4.57
N PRO A 52 5.70 -5.29 4.22
CA PRO A 52 6.58 -6.29 4.82
C PRO A 52 6.78 -6.13 6.33
N ARG A 53 6.68 -4.89 6.83
CA ARG A 53 6.73 -4.59 8.28
C ARG A 53 5.55 -5.19 9.07
N LYS A 54 4.43 -5.50 8.40
CA LYS A 54 3.24 -6.11 8.99
C LYS A 54 3.13 -7.60 8.63
N ASP A 55 3.25 -7.93 7.34
CA ASP A 55 3.20 -9.28 6.81
C ASP A 55 3.99 -9.33 5.50
N VAL A 56 4.88 -10.31 5.39
CA VAL A 56 5.71 -10.55 4.18
C VAL A 56 4.93 -11.26 3.07
N SER A 57 3.69 -11.68 3.34
CA SER A 57 2.80 -12.25 2.34
C SER A 57 2.40 -11.20 1.30
N VAL A 58 2.39 -11.60 0.03
CA VAL A 58 1.95 -10.73 -1.07
C VAL A 58 0.49 -11.00 -1.36
N PHE A 59 -0.35 -9.97 -1.26
CA PHE A 59 -1.78 -10.06 -1.50
C PHE A 59 -2.09 -9.62 -2.93
N LEU A 60 -2.85 -10.44 -3.65
CA LEU A 60 -3.43 -10.09 -4.93
C LEU A 60 -4.73 -9.31 -4.69
N ARG A 61 -4.82 -8.11 -5.25
CA ARG A 61 -6.00 -7.25 -5.21
C ARG A 61 -6.42 -6.92 -6.63
N CYS A 62 -7.70 -6.68 -6.80
CA CYS A 62 -8.27 -6.23 -8.06
C CYS A 62 -9.07 -4.96 -7.85
N LYS A 63 -8.84 -3.95 -8.69
CA LYS A 63 -9.71 -2.79 -8.80
C LYS A 63 -10.68 -3.03 -9.95
N ILE A 64 -11.97 -2.94 -9.66
CA ILE A 64 -13.04 -3.26 -10.59
C ILE A 64 -13.94 -2.03 -10.69
N VAL A 65 -14.34 -1.66 -11.90
CA VAL A 65 -15.38 -0.65 -12.12
C VAL A 65 -16.69 -1.39 -12.34
N ASN A 66 -17.73 -1.03 -11.60
CA ASN A 66 -19.07 -1.55 -11.81
C ASN A 66 -19.65 -0.98 -13.10
N SER A 67 -19.35 -1.60 -14.23
CA SER A 67 -19.90 -1.23 -15.54
C SER A 67 -21.31 -1.76 -15.79
N SER A 68 -21.97 -2.31 -14.75
CA SER A 68 -23.33 -2.83 -14.85
C SER A 68 -24.36 -1.80 -14.42
N GLU A 69 -25.63 -2.06 -14.74
CA GLU A 69 -26.76 -1.23 -14.30
C GLU A 69 -27.21 -1.55 -12.85
N PHE A 70 -26.59 -2.54 -12.20
CA PHE A 70 -26.95 -2.93 -10.83
C PHE A 70 -26.14 -2.15 -9.80
N THR A 71 -26.82 -1.71 -8.75
CA THR A 71 -26.17 -1.27 -7.51
C THR A 71 -25.81 -2.50 -6.68
N PHE A 72 -24.54 -2.66 -6.33
CA PHE A 72 -24.12 -3.71 -5.38
C PHE A 72 -24.38 -3.24 -3.96
N LEU A 73 -25.06 -4.07 -3.19
CA LEU A 73 -25.34 -3.81 -1.79
C LEU A 73 -24.16 -4.28 -0.92
N PRO A 74 -23.92 -3.65 0.24
CA PRO A 74 -22.90 -4.10 1.17
C PRO A 74 -23.10 -5.56 1.59
N GLY A 75 -22.04 -6.37 1.52
CA GLY A 75 -22.13 -7.77 1.89
C GLY A 75 -20.86 -8.58 1.64
N GLU A 76 -20.89 -9.82 2.13
CA GLU A 76 -19.79 -10.76 1.95
C GLU A 76 -19.79 -11.38 0.55
N ALA A 77 -18.66 -11.31 -0.13
CA ALA A 77 -18.38 -11.99 -1.38
C ALA A 77 -17.39 -13.14 -1.14
N SER A 78 -17.73 -14.33 -1.62
CA SER A 78 -16.79 -15.45 -1.69
C SER A 78 -15.98 -15.36 -2.98
N VAL A 79 -14.66 -15.42 -2.87
CA VAL A 79 -13.73 -15.33 -3.99
C VAL A 79 -13.21 -16.71 -4.35
N PHE A 80 -13.26 -17.02 -5.65
CA PHE A 80 -12.77 -18.27 -6.21
C PHE A 80 -11.77 -17.99 -7.33
N ILE A 81 -10.73 -18.81 -7.43
CA ILE A 81 -9.78 -18.81 -8.56
C ILE A 81 -9.85 -20.20 -9.21
N GLY A 82 -10.38 -20.25 -10.44
CA GLY A 82 -10.84 -21.51 -11.01
C GLY A 82 -11.94 -22.11 -10.14
N ASP A 83 -11.79 -23.36 -9.75
CA ASP A 83 -12.75 -24.06 -8.88
C ASP A 83 -12.39 -23.99 -7.38
N ASN A 84 -11.32 -23.26 -7.02
CA ASN A 84 -10.82 -23.21 -5.64
C ASN A 84 -11.32 -21.98 -4.89
N PHE A 85 -11.87 -22.19 -3.69
CA PHE A 85 -12.17 -21.10 -2.75
C PHE A 85 -10.87 -20.52 -2.20
N VAL A 86 -10.72 -19.19 -2.26
CA VAL A 86 -9.48 -18.51 -1.84
C VAL A 86 -9.71 -17.61 -0.64
N SER A 87 -10.73 -16.76 -0.68
CA SER A 87 -10.98 -15.78 0.36
C SER A 87 -12.45 -15.37 0.45
N LYS A 88 -12.78 -14.68 1.53
CA LYS A 88 -13.99 -13.87 1.65
C LYS A 88 -13.57 -12.41 1.64
N SER A 89 -14.30 -11.59 0.89
CA SER A 89 -14.10 -10.15 0.82
C SER A 89 -15.42 -9.44 1.13
N GLN A 90 -15.36 -8.19 1.58
CA GLN A 90 -16.55 -7.38 1.81
C GLN A 90 -16.70 -6.42 0.65
N ILE A 91 -17.84 -6.51 -0.03
CA ILE A 91 -18.28 -5.52 -1.00
C ILE A 91 -19.01 -4.43 -0.22
N GLN A 92 -18.72 -3.18 -0.52
CA GLN A 92 -19.45 -2.04 0.02
C GLN A 92 -20.65 -1.70 -0.86
N HIS A 93 -21.36 -0.60 -0.58
CA HIS A 93 -22.36 -0.11 -1.50
C HIS A 93 -21.67 0.45 -2.76
N VAL A 94 -21.86 -0.18 -3.92
CA VAL A 94 -21.23 0.22 -5.19
C VAL A 94 -22.30 0.54 -6.24
N PRO A 95 -22.58 1.83 -6.48
CA PRO A 95 -23.45 2.25 -7.57
C PRO A 95 -22.92 1.86 -8.96
N PRO A 96 -23.74 1.92 -10.01
CA PRO A 96 -23.29 1.88 -11.39
C PRO A 96 -22.20 2.92 -11.66
N SER A 97 -21.21 2.56 -12.48
CA SER A 97 -20.02 3.34 -12.84
C SER A 97 -19.05 3.66 -11.69
N ASP A 98 -19.31 3.23 -10.46
CA ASP A 98 -18.38 3.39 -9.35
C ASP A 98 -17.35 2.26 -9.30
N SER A 99 -16.23 2.48 -8.61
CA SER A 99 -15.14 1.50 -8.50
C SER A 99 -15.04 0.90 -7.11
N PHE A 100 -14.66 -0.38 -7.04
CA PHE A 100 -14.45 -1.08 -5.79
C PHE A 100 -13.20 -1.95 -5.87
N GLN A 101 -12.67 -2.30 -4.71
CA GLN A 101 -11.49 -3.15 -4.59
C GLN A 101 -11.86 -4.48 -3.92
N LEU A 102 -11.34 -5.57 -4.48
CA LEU A 102 -11.47 -6.91 -3.89
C LEU A 102 -10.10 -7.51 -3.65
N SER A 103 -9.92 -8.10 -2.47
CA SER A 103 -8.74 -8.91 -2.17
C SER A 103 -8.98 -10.35 -2.62
N LEU A 104 -8.15 -10.84 -3.54
CA LEU A 104 -8.20 -12.20 -4.07
C LEU A 104 -7.35 -13.20 -3.27
N GLY A 105 -6.77 -12.77 -2.14
CA GLY A 105 -5.96 -13.61 -1.27
C GLY A 105 -4.46 -13.49 -1.51
N VAL A 106 -3.70 -14.41 -0.92
CA VAL A 106 -2.23 -14.41 -0.97
C VAL A 106 -1.74 -15.12 -2.22
N ASP A 107 -0.76 -14.54 -2.91
CA ASP A 107 -0.06 -15.17 -4.04
C ASP A 107 1.29 -15.77 -3.56
N PRO A 108 1.38 -17.09 -3.36
CA PRO A 108 2.59 -17.73 -2.83
C PRO A 108 3.74 -17.78 -3.84
N ALA A 109 3.50 -17.44 -5.11
CA ALA A 109 4.53 -17.40 -6.14
C ALA A 109 5.38 -16.11 -6.09
N LEU A 110 4.93 -15.10 -5.35
CA LEU A 110 5.72 -13.92 -5.02
C LEU A 110 6.20 -14.05 -3.57
N ARG A 111 7.51 -14.10 -3.39
CA ARG A 111 8.13 -14.23 -2.07
C ARG A 111 8.85 -12.96 -1.71
N VAL A 112 8.45 -12.34 -0.60
CA VAL A 112 9.14 -11.18 -0.03
C VAL A 112 9.93 -11.61 1.19
N THR A 113 11.18 -11.19 1.25
CA THR A 113 12.07 -11.39 2.41
C THR A 113 12.36 -10.03 3.02
N TYR A 114 12.07 -9.90 4.31
CA TYR A 114 12.23 -8.66 5.08
C TYR A 114 13.07 -8.96 6.33
N PRO A 115 14.42 -8.98 6.20
CA PRO A 115 15.32 -9.17 7.34
C PRO A 115 15.23 -7.99 8.32
N LEU A 116 15.77 -8.18 9.52
CA LEU A 116 15.89 -7.12 10.52
C LEU A 116 16.71 -5.93 9.99
N VAL A 117 16.28 -4.73 10.35
CA VAL A 117 16.95 -3.48 9.99
C VAL A 117 18.39 -3.51 10.53
N HIS A 118 19.36 -3.29 9.66
CA HIS A 118 20.76 -3.13 10.07
C HIS A 118 20.96 -1.73 10.64
N THR A 119 21.54 -1.66 11.83
CA THR A 119 21.75 -0.39 12.55
C THR A 119 23.23 -0.19 12.83
N HIS A 120 23.75 0.99 12.48
CA HIS A 120 25.10 1.39 12.80
C HIS A 120 25.10 2.76 13.50
N LYS A 121 25.62 2.79 14.72
CA LYS A 121 25.72 4.02 15.52
C LYS A 121 27.09 4.66 15.36
N ARG A 122 27.10 5.97 15.11
CA ARG A 122 28.32 6.77 15.04
C ARG A 122 28.14 8.07 15.81
N THR A 123 29.02 8.31 16.78
CA THR A 123 29.11 9.60 17.45
C THR A 123 30.03 10.52 16.67
N ARG A 124 29.54 11.68 16.23
CA ARG A 124 30.37 12.70 15.59
C ARG A 124 30.59 13.85 16.56
N SER A 125 31.82 13.98 17.05
CA SER A 125 32.28 15.23 17.65
C SER A 125 32.65 16.18 16.51
N GLN A 126 31.97 17.32 16.42
CA GLN A 126 32.41 18.37 15.53
C GLN A 126 33.68 18.97 16.14
N SER A 127 34.85 18.48 15.73
CA SER A 127 36.14 19.08 16.07
C SER A 127 36.27 20.40 15.30
N GLY A 128 35.61 21.43 15.81
CA GLY A 128 35.85 22.81 15.43
C GLY A 128 37.00 23.35 16.28
N PHE A 129 37.91 24.10 15.66
CA PHE A 129 38.92 24.89 16.36
C PHE A 129 38.25 25.62 17.54
N THR A 130 38.69 25.33 18.77
CA THR A 130 38.18 25.95 19.98
C THR A 130 38.73 27.37 20.06
N PHE A 131 38.02 28.32 19.45
CA PHE A 131 38.26 29.74 19.70
C PHE A 131 37.63 30.12 21.05
N PRO A 132 38.35 30.89 21.91
CA PRO A 132 37.77 31.38 23.16
C PRO A 132 36.53 32.23 22.85
N GLY A 133 35.37 31.82 23.37
CA GLY A 133 34.08 32.52 23.17
C GLY A 133 33.04 31.79 22.34
N ARG A 134 33.38 30.70 21.63
CA ARG A 134 32.35 29.85 20.96
C ARG A 134 31.81 28.79 21.92
N GLN A 135 30.50 28.84 22.16
CA GLN A 135 29.77 27.83 22.92
C GLN A 135 30.05 26.45 22.33
N LYS A 136 30.47 25.49 23.17
CA LYS A 136 30.79 24.11 22.80
C LYS A 136 29.57 23.52 22.10
N GLN A 137 29.62 23.31 20.79
CA GLN A 137 28.49 22.72 20.07
C GLN A 137 28.19 21.33 20.69
N PRO A 138 26.91 21.00 20.93
CA PRO A 138 26.55 19.70 21.46
C PRO A 138 27.03 18.64 20.48
N LYS A 139 27.68 17.59 20.98
CA LYS A 139 28.03 16.43 20.17
C LYS A 139 26.73 15.83 19.62
N GLN A 140 26.80 15.31 18.40
CA GLN A 140 25.66 14.68 17.76
C GLN A 140 25.90 13.17 17.67
N GLU A 141 24.88 12.40 18.02
CA GLU A 141 24.79 10.97 17.77
C GLU A 141 24.01 10.76 16.47
N THR A 142 24.67 10.14 15.49
CA THR A 142 24.03 9.74 14.23
C THR A 142 23.85 8.23 14.25
N THR A 143 22.61 7.77 14.08
CA THR A 143 22.30 6.35 13.90
C THR A 143 21.84 6.13 12.47
N THR A 144 22.58 5.30 11.73
CA THR A 144 22.24 4.91 10.35
C THR A 144 21.46 3.60 10.37
N TYR A 145 20.35 3.59 9.66
CA TYR A 145 19.49 2.43 9.44
C TYR A 145 19.53 2.03 7.98
N SER A 146 19.63 0.72 7.74
CA SER A 146 19.60 0.13 6.40
C SER A 146 18.69 -1.09 6.40
N GLN A 147 17.60 -0.97 5.65
CA GLN A 147 16.63 -2.02 5.40
C GLN A 147 16.75 -2.50 3.95
N GLN A 148 16.77 -3.81 3.79
CA GLN A 148 16.80 -4.48 2.49
C GLN A 148 15.51 -5.29 2.33
N ILE A 149 14.85 -5.18 1.18
CA ILE A 149 13.65 -5.95 0.86
C ILE A 149 13.95 -6.74 -0.40
N THR A 150 13.91 -8.07 -0.31
CA THR A 150 14.14 -8.94 -1.47
C THR A 150 12.82 -9.52 -1.94
N ILE A 151 12.53 -9.38 -3.23
CA ILE A 151 11.32 -9.84 -3.88
C ILE A 151 11.71 -10.88 -4.93
N ARG A 152 11.14 -12.07 -4.85
CA ARG A 152 11.38 -13.13 -5.82
C ARG A 152 10.08 -13.54 -6.52
N ASN A 153 10.10 -13.55 -7.84
CA ASN A 153 8.97 -13.97 -8.66
C ASN A 153 9.20 -15.39 -9.21
N THR A 154 8.49 -16.37 -8.67
CA THR A 154 8.51 -17.75 -9.18
C THR A 154 7.39 -18.04 -10.18
N ARG A 155 6.63 -17.03 -10.61
CA ARG A 155 5.62 -17.20 -11.66
C ARG A 155 6.27 -17.41 -13.02
N PRO A 156 5.59 -18.12 -13.94
CA PRO A 156 5.99 -18.19 -15.34
C PRO A 156 5.73 -16.88 -16.11
N THR A 157 5.06 -15.91 -15.48
CA THR A 157 4.69 -14.62 -16.07
C THR A 157 5.35 -13.46 -15.32
N ALA A 158 5.58 -12.35 -16.02
CA ALA A 158 5.99 -11.11 -15.38
C ALA A 158 4.88 -10.52 -14.51
N VAL A 159 5.26 -9.82 -13.46
CA VAL A 159 4.37 -9.03 -12.59
C VAL A 159 4.75 -7.58 -12.77
N LEU A 160 3.84 -6.77 -13.33
CA LEU A 160 4.13 -5.37 -13.72
C LEU A 160 3.74 -4.35 -12.65
N ALA A 161 2.86 -4.74 -11.71
CA ALA A 161 2.28 -3.86 -10.71
C ALA A 161 2.30 -4.50 -9.31
N LEU A 162 3.50 -4.62 -8.73
CA LEU A 162 3.69 -5.00 -7.34
C LEU A 162 4.01 -3.77 -6.49
N TYR A 163 3.08 -3.40 -5.61
CA TYR A 163 3.24 -2.33 -4.63
C TYR A 163 3.86 -2.88 -3.34
N ILE A 164 5.01 -2.34 -2.94
CA ILE A 164 5.57 -2.55 -1.61
C ILE A 164 5.42 -1.26 -0.83
N LEU A 165 4.88 -1.33 0.38
CA LEU A 165 4.77 -0.20 1.30
C LEU A 165 5.69 -0.44 2.50
N ASP A 166 6.53 0.54 2.79
CA ASP A 166 7.41 0.53 3.96
C ASP A 166 7.47 1.92 4.59
N HIS A 167 7.95 2.02 5.82
CA HIS A 167 7.88 3.25 6.62
C HIS A 167 9.25 3.72 7.09
N VAL A 168 9.49 5.01 6.90
CA VAL A 168 10.58 5.74 7.54
C VAL A 168 10.02 6.47 8.76
N PRO A 169 10.68 6.39 9.93
CA PRO A 169 10.26 7.11 11.10
C PRO A 169 10.14 8.62 10.84
N VAL A 170 9.08 9.23 11.34
CA VAL A 170 8.89 10.69 11.32
C VAL A 170 9.08 11.19 12.74
N SER A 171 9.82 12.29 12.89
CA SER A 171 10.05 12.92 14.18
C SER A 171 9.06 14.04 14.41
N ASN A 172 8.44 14.06 15.58
CA ASN A 172 7.65 15.19 16.08
C ASN A 172 8.49 16.16 16.93
N ASP A 173 9.74 15.81 17.22
CA ASP A 173 10.67 16.63 18.00
C ASP A 173 11.64 17.35 17.06
N SER A 174 11.66 18.69 17.14
CA SER A 174 12.56 19.56 16.37
C SER A 174 14.05 19.26 16.57
N THR A 175 14.41 18.64 17.69
CA THR A 175 15.80 18.27 18.02
C THR A 175 16.25 16.98 17.35
N VAL A 176 15.30 16.11 16.97
CA VAL A 176 15.56 14.82 16.31
C VAL A 176 15.33 14.99 14.82
N ARG A 177 16.39 14.84 14.02
CA ARG A 177 16.33 14.96 12.56
C ARG A 177 16.45 13.60 11.90
N VAL A 178 15.41 13.21 11.16
CA VAL A 178 15.44 12.02 10.30
C VAL A 178 15.74 12.44 8.87
N ASN A 179 16.76 11.84 8.27
CA ASN A 179 17.18 12.09 6.90
C ASN A 179 17.14 10.79 6.10
N LEU A 180 16.35 10.76 5.03
CA LEU A 180 16.36 9.64 4.09
C LEU A 180 17.68 9.58 3.32
N THR A 181 18.31 8.42 3.25
CA THR A 181 19.55 8.18 2.50
C THR A 181 19.34 7.31 1.26
N SER A 182 18.37 6.39 1.29
CA SER A 182 17.95 5.56 0.15
C SER A 182 16.44 5.34 0.19
N PRO A 183 15.71 5.42 -0.94
CA PRO A 183 16.22 5.65 -2.29
C PRO A 183 16.60 7.12 -2.51
N GLN A 184 17.65 7.33 -3.33
CA GLN A 184 18.09 8.69 -3.67
C GLN A 184 17.08 9.40 -4.57
N GLY A 185 16.90 10.70 -4.37
CA GLY A 185 16.03 11.53 -5.20
C GLY A 185 14.61 11.75 -4.66
N LEU A 186 14.21 11.02 -3.61
CA LEU A 186 13.04 11.41 -2.83
C LEU A 186 13.36 12.67 -2.02
N ARG A 187 12.49 13.68 -2.13
CA ARG A 187 12.62 14.88 -1.30
C ARG A 187 12.42 14.53 0.18
N PRO A 188 13.10 15.21 1.12
CA PRO A 188 12.87 14.99 2.53
C PRO A 188 11.40 15.20 2.88
N ASN A 189 10.81 14.28 3.66
CA ASN A 189 9.43 14.43 4.15
C ASN A 189 9.30 15.47 5.29
N ASN A 190 10.36 16.25 5.55
CA ASN A 190 10.35 17.26 6.61
C ASN A 190 9.50 18.45 6.17
N ARG A 191 8.27 18.49 6.65
CA ARG A 191 7.51 19.73 6.77
C ARG A 191 8.12 20.53 7.93
N PRO A 192 8.73 21.71 7.72
CA PRO A 192 9.10 22.56 8.83
C PRO A 192 7.82 23.04 9.52
N ALA A 193 7.79 22.97 10.85
CA ALA A 193 6.87 23.79 11.62
C ALA A 193 7.29 25.25 11.40
N GLU A 194 6.36 26.02 10.81
CA GLU A 194 6.37 27.47 10.60
C GLU A 194 7.28 28.07 9.49
N GLU A 195 6.65 29.03 8.78
CA GLU A 195 7.18 29.99 7.80
C GLU A 195 7.43 29.49 6.35
N ASP A 196 6.39 29.47 5.51
CA ASP A 196 6.06 30.64 4.66
C ASP A 196 4.76 30.40 3.88
N ALA A 197 3.70 31.07 4.31
CA ALA A 197 2.44 31.15 3.59
C ALA A 197 2.58 32.18 2.47
N THR A 198 3.19 31.80 1.34
CA THR A 198 3.02 32.46 0.01
C THR A 198 3.71 31.70 -1.14
N ALA A 199 3.91 30.39 -1.01
CA ALA A 199 4.21 29.55 -2.17
C ALA A 199 2.92 28.88 -2.64
N GLU A 200 2.54 29.15 -3.88
CA GLU A 200 1.46 28.48 -4.60
C GLU A 200 1.49 26.97 -4.34
N LYS A 201 0.31 26.38 -4.11
CA LYS A 201 0.12 24.93 -4.00
C LYS A 201 0.63 24.23 -5.27
N GLN A 202 1.92 23.92 -5.30
CA GLN A 202 2.48 23.00 -6.27
C GLN A 202 2.55 21.61 -5.64
N ASP A 203 1.70 20.78 -6.22
CA ASP A 203 1.44 19.35 -6.08
C ASP A 203 2.71 18.48 -6.26
N GLY A 204 3.69 18.66 -5.37
CA GLY A 204 5.04 18.09 -5.51
C GLY A 204 5.27 16.77 -4.78
N SER A 205 4.29 16.25 -4.03
CA SER A 205 4.38 14.99 -3.28
C SER A 205 4.16 13.73 -4.13
N GLU A 206 3.79 13.86 -5.40
CA GLU A 206 3.33 12.73 -6.22
C GLU A 206 4.34 12.18 -7.24
N ALA A 207 5.51 12.82 -7.40
CA ALA A 207 6.42 12.48 -8.49
C ALA A 207 7.18 11.17 -8.23
N TRP A 208 6.92 10.15 -9.05
CA TRP A 208 7.67 8.89 -9.05
C TRP A 208 9.13 9.10 -9.45
N ILE A 209 10.05 8.69 -8.58
CA ILE A 209 11.46 8.52 -8.93
C ILE A 209 11.71 7.11 -9.47
N ARG A 210 12.87 6.90 -10.11
CA ARG A 210 13.30 5.59 -10.63
C ARG A 210 14.65 5.21 -10.03
N PRO A 211 14.68 4.55 -8.86
CA PRO A 211 15.93 4.19 -8.19
C PRO A 211 16.75 3.16 -8.99
N GLN A 212 16.06 2.26 -9.70
CA GLN A 212 16.66 1.23 -10.55
C GLN A 212 15.67 0.78 -11.64
N GLN A 213 16.13 -0.05 -12.58
CA GLN A 213 15.28 -0.60 -13.63
C GLN A 213 14.13 -1.42 -13.02
N GLY A 214 12.91 -1.22 -13.54
CA GLY A 214 11.72 -1.93 -13.04
C GLY A 214 11.18 -1.43 -11.70
N VAL A 215 11.81 -0.45 -11.05
CA VAL A 215 11.34 0.10 -9.77
C VAL A 215 11.03 1.58 -9.88
N ARG A 216 9.89 1.95 -9.32
CA ARG A 216 9.55 3.34 -9.04
C ARG A 216 9.30 3.50 -7.56
N ALA A 217 9.63 4.67 -7.00
CA ALA A 217 9.36 4.98 -5.61
C ALA A 217 8.77 6.39 -5.47
N ARG A 218 7.92 6.60 -4.48
CA ARG A 218 7.43 7.91 -4.05
C ARG A 218 7.05 7.87 -2.57
N TRP A 219 6.84 9.03 -1.96
CA TRP A 219 6.10 9.08 -0.70
C TRP A 219 4.66 8.65 -0.97
N ALA A 220 4.16 7.71 -0.16
CA ALA A 220 2.77 7.31 -0.25
C ALA A 220 1.88 8.46 0.22
N SER A 221 0.70 8.57 -0.37
CA SER A 221 -0.30 9.50 0.13
C SER A 221 -0.78 9.05 1.53
N SER A 222 -1.21 10.02 2.34
CA SER A 222 -1.55 9.79 3.74
C SER A 222 -2.73 8.83 3.93
N ASP A 223 -3.60 8.68 2.93
CA ASP A 223 -4.72 7.74 2.90
C ASP A 223 -4.28 6.28 2.68
N ILE A 224 -3.13 6.06 2.04
CA ILE A 224 -2.60 4.73 1.73
C ILE A 224 -1.74 4.22 2.89
N GLY A 225 -0.74 5.00 3.28
CA GLY A 225 0.32 4.54 4.19
C GLY A 225 0.47 5.37 5.46
N GLY A 226 -0.17 6.53 5.55
CA GLY A 226 0.09 7.50 6.62
C GLY A 226 1.45 8.19 6.47
N GLU A 227 1.87 8.89 7.52
CA GLU A 227 3.11 9.66 7.52
C GLU A 227 4.35 8.77 7.45
N GLY A 228 5.34 9.19 6.65
CA GLY A 228 6.61 8.47 6.51
C GLY A 228 6.51 7.20 5.67
N ALA A 229 5.36 6.90 5.08
CA ALA A 229 5.21 5.76 4.19
C ALA A 229 5.83 6.02 2.81
N ILE A 230 6.60 5.06 2.32
CA ILE A 230 7.17 5.03 0.98
C ILE A 230 6.46 3.92 0.21
N GLU A 231 5.96 4.28 -0.97
CA GLU A 231 5.33 3.37 -1.91
C GLU A 231 6.33 3.05 -3.03
N TRP A 232 6.61 1.75 -3.20
CA TRP A 232 7.44 1.22 -4.27
C TRP A 232 6.54 0.51 -5.27
N LEU A 233 6.63 0.86 -6.55
CA LEU A 233 5.99 0.14 -7.65
C LEU A 233 7.05 -0.66 -8.40
N CYS A 234 6.93 -1.98 -8.33
CA CYS A 234 7.89 -2.93 -8.86
C CYS A 234 7.31 -3.69 -10.06
N ALA A 235 8.09 -3.77 -11.12
CA ALA A 235 7.89 -4.64 -12.26
C ALA A 235 9.00 -5.70 -12.29
N ILE A 236 8.65 -6.95 -12.04
CA ILE A 236 9.57 -8.08 -11.93
C ILE A 236 9.24 -9.13 -13.00
N VAL A 237 10.24 -9.57 -13.76
CA VAL A 237 10.03 -10.56 -14.83
C VAL A 237 9.87 -11.97 -14.23
N ALA A 238 9.45 -12.92 -15.06
CA ALA A 238 9.26 -14.31 -14.63
C ALA A 238 10.59 -14.94 -14.16
N GLY A 239 10.59 -15.59 -13.00
CA GLY A 239 11.75 -16.30 -12.45
C GLY A 239 12.81 -15.41 -11.80
N ASP A 240 12.64 -14.09 -11.80
CA ASP A 240 13.67 -13.13 -11.40
C ASP A 240 13.58 -12.74 -9.91
N GLU A 241 14.62 -12.07 -9.44
CA GLU A 241 14.75 -11.53 -8.09
C GLU A 241 15.14 -10.05 -8.12
N MET A 242 14.55 -9.27 -7.22
CA MET A 242 14.72 -7.83 -7.13
C MET A 242 14.98 -7.42 -5.69
N GLU A 243 15.89 -6.46 -5.49
CA GLU A 243 16.23 -5.91 -4.19
C GLU A 243 15.82 -4.43 -4.10
N LEU A 244 15.13 -4.05 -3.02
CA LEU A 244 14.85 -2.67 -2.67
C LEU A 244 15.68 -2.28 -1.45
N LYS A 245 16.27 -1.08 -1.49
CA LYS A 245 17.09 -0.53 -0.39
C LYS A 245 16.43 0.69 0.20
N LEU A 246 16.01 0.58 1.45
CA LEU A 246 15.51 1.69 2.24
C LEU A 246 16.54 2.05 3.31
N GLY A 247 16.97 3.31 3.34
CA GLY A 247 17.99 3.76 4.28
C GLY A 247 17.65 5.13 4.83
N TRP A 248 17.90 5.35 6.11
CA TRP A 248 17.73 6.64 6.75
C TRP A 248 18.72 6.83 7.90
N GLU A 249 18.97 8.07 8.25
CA GLU A 249 19.82 8.47 9.36
C GLU A 249 19.01 9.28 10.36
N VAL A 250 19.14 8.95 11.64
CA VAL A 250 18.57 9.72 12.74
C VAL A 250 19.69 10.45 13.45
N ASN A 251 19.59 11.78 13.47
CA ASN A 251 20.55 12.68 14.10
C ASN A 251 19.92 13.27 15.36
N VAL A 252 20.58 13.06 16.49
CA VAL A 252 20.09 13.43 17.82
C VAL A 252 21.20 14.11 18.62
N PRO A 253 20.91 15.13 19.46
CA PRO A 253 21.87 15.64 20.44
C PRO A 253 22.34 14.53 21.40
N GLU A 254 23.63 14.51 21.74
CA GLU A 254 24.20 13.55 22.70
C GLU A 254 23.47 13.63 24.05
N GLY A 255 23.01 12.49 24.56
CA GLY A 255 22.31 12.39 25.85
C GLY A 255 20.78 12.36 25.76
N THR A 256 20.19 12.58 24.59
CA THR A 256 18.74 12.39 24.39
C THR A 256 18.43 10.92 24.18
N SER A 257 17.72 10.29 25.13
CA SER A 257 17.19 8.94 24.95
C SER A 257 16.02 8.98 23.99
N TRP A 258 16.11 8.24 22.89
CA TRP A 258 15.00 8.05 21.96
C TRP A 258 14.87 6.53 21.72
N GLY A 259 13.69 5.98 22.01
CA GLY A 259 13.45 4.54 21.96
C GLY A 259 11.97 4.24 21.85
N ASN A 260 11.65 3.36 20.89
CA ASN A 260 10.33 2.95 20.38
C ASN A 260 9.60 4.00 19.52
N LEU A 261 9.97 4.03 18.23
CA LEU A 261 9.14 4.46 17.10
C LEU A 261 8.87 3.25 16.20
#